data_AF-A0A7V0JJ92-F1
#
_entry.id   AF-A0A7V0JJ92-F1
#
_cell.length_a   1.000
_cell.length_b   1.000
_cell.length_c   1.000
_cell.angle_alpha   90.00
_cell.angle_beta   90.00
_cell.angle_gamma   90.00
#
_symmetry.space_group_name_H-M   'P 1'
#
loop_
_entity.id
_entity.type
_entity.pdbx_description
1 polymer ?
#
loop_
_entity_poly.entity_id
_entity_poly.type
_entity_poly.pdbx_seq_one_letter_code
_entity_poly.pdbx_strand_id
1 'polypeptide(L)' 'MKSFPIILIDSIYWKGLIDWIKQTLIKERSISKSDLDLLSLVDTPEEAVSIIKKTVII' A
#
# COMPACT_ATOMS: atom_id res chain seq x y z
N MET A 1 -18.35 -2.28 1.45
CA MET A 1 -17.47 -1.59 0.48
C MET A 1 -16.33 -2.54 0.16
N LYS A 2 -16.00 -2.77 -1.12
CA LYS A 2 -14.84 -3.61 -1.48
C LYS A 2 -13.58 -2.77 -1.24
N SER A 3 -12.69 -3.25 -0.37
CA SER A 3 -11.35 -2.67 -0.21
C SER A 3 -10.61 -2.82 -1.53
N PHE A 4 -10.19 -1.70 -2.13
CA PHE A 4 -9.42 -1.72 -3.36
C PHE A 4 -7.93 -1.77 -2.99
N PRO A 5 -7.18 -2.81 -3.41
CA PRO A 5 -5.77 -2.91 -3.11
C PRO A 5 -5.02 -1.86 -3.94
N ILE A 6 -4.19 -1.05 -3.30
CA ILE A 6 -3.33 -0.09 -3.97
C ILE A 6 -1.94 -0.69 -4.04
N ILE A 7 -1.48 -1.02 -5.24
CA ILE A 7 -0.20 -1.66 -5.47
C ILE A 7 0.77 -0.62 -6.02
N LEU A 8 1.89 -0.45 -5.33
CA LEU A 8 2.95 0.49 -5.65
C LEU A 8 4.18 -0.31 -6.07
N ILE A 9 4.66 -0.08 -7.30
CA ILE A 9 5.85 -0.75 -7.85
C ILE A 9 7.07 0.10 -7.55
N ASP A 10 8.19 -0.55 -7.22
CA ASP A 10 9.47 0.06 -6.83
C ASP A 10 9.40 0.62 -5.40
N SER A 11 9.69 -0.26 -4.44
CA SER A 11 9.67 0.07 -3.02
C SER A 11 10.66 1.18 -2.68
N ILE A 12 11.78 1.30 -3.40
CA ILE A 12 12.82 2.32 -3.17
C ILE A 12 12.26 3.70 -3.52
N TYR A 13 11.61 3.82 -4.68
CA TYR A 13 10.97 5.06 -5.11
C TYR A 13 9.91 5.54 -4.11
N TRP A 14 9.04 4.63 -3.66
CA TRP A 14 7.93 4.97 -2.77
C TRP A 14 8.31 5.05 -1.28
N LYS A 15 9.47 4.55 -0.88
CA LYS A 15 9.93 4.52 0.52
C LYS A 15 9.85 5.90 1.17
N GLY A 16 10.33 6.93 0.49
CA GLY A 16 10.32 8.30 1.02
C GLY A 16 8.92 8.84 1.30
N LEU A 17 7.97 8.55 0.39
CA LEU A 17 6.58 8.95 0.57
C LEU A 17 5.95 8.20 1.75
N ILE A 18 6.15 6.89 1.83
CA ILE A 18 5.58 6.05 2.89
C ILE A 18 6.13 6.45 4.26
N ASP A 19 7.42 6.74 4.35
CA ASP A 19 8.04 7.23 5.58
C ASP A 19 7.46 8.60 5.99
N TRP A 20 7.20 9.50 5.04
CA TRP A 20 6.52 10.78 5.30
C TRP A 20 5.08 10.59 5.77
N ILE A 21 4.30 9.72 5.11
CA ILE A 21 2.91 9.41 5.50
C ILE A 21 2.87 8.90 6.95
N LYS A 22 3.78 7.98 7.31
CA LYS A 22 3.85 7.41 8.67
C LYS A 22 4.22 8.45 9.73
N GLN A 23 5.12 9.37 9.41
CA GLN A 23 5.62 10.35 10.38
C GLN A 23 4.70 11.56 10.54
N THR A 24 4.03 11.98 9.47
CA THR A 24 3.19 13.17 9.45
C THR A 24 1.71 12.81 9.56
N LEU A 25 1.15 12.09 8.58
CA LEU A 25 -0.31 11.89 8.49
C LEU A 25 -0.87 11.01 9.61
N ILE A 26 -0.15 9.98 10.04
CA ILE A 26 -0.56 9.16 11.20
C ILE A 26 -0.47 9.98 12.50
N LYS A 27 0.59 10.78 12.65
CA LYS A 27 0.80 11.59 13.85
C LYS A 27 -0.28 12.67 14.00
N GLU A 28 -0.65 13.30 12.88
CA GLU A 28 -1.72 14.29 12.78
C GLU A 28 -3.13 13.66 12.77
N ARG A 29 -3.25 12.33 12.96
CA ARG A 29 -4.50 11.55 12.94
C ARG A 29 -5.37 11.78 11.69
N SER A 30 -4.73 12.14 10.58
CA SER A 30 -5.41 12.38 9.29
C SER A 30 -5.77 11.08 8.58
N ILE A 31 -5.07 9.99 8.90
CA ILE A 31 -5.36 8.63 8.42
C ILE A 31 -5.22 7.64 9.58
N SER A 32 -5.95 6.52 9.51
CA SER A 32 -5.75 5.40 10.44
C SER A 32 -4.53 4.58 10.02
N LYS A 33 -3.89 3.92 10.99
CA LYS A 33 -2.81 2.98 10.68
C LYS A 33 -3.28 1.85 9.75
N SER A 34 -4.54 1.45 9.86
CA SER A 34 -5.19 0.44 9.02
C SER A 34 -5.35 0.86 7.55
N ASP A 35 -5.30 2.15 7.24
CA ASP A 35 -5.33 2.62 5.85
C ASP A 35 -4.04 2.26 5.11
N LEU A 36 -2.92 2.10 5.84
CA LEU A 36 -1.67 1.63 5.25
C LEU A 36 -1.73 0.16 4.83
N ASP A 37 -2.61 -0.65 5.43
CA ASP A 37 -2.78 -2.06 5.05
C ASP A 37 -3.40 -2.20 3.66
N LEU A 38 -4.00 -1.13 3.11
CA LEU A 38 -4.48 -1.07 1.73
C LEU A 38 -3.35 -0.87 0.71
N LEU A 39 -2.20 -0.37 1.16
CA LEU A 39 -1.02 -0.12 0.32
C LEU A 39 -0.11 -1.35 0.34
N SER A 40 0.22 -1.85 -0.84
CA SER A 40 1.18 -2.94 -1.03
C SER A 40 2.33 -2.46 -1.89
N LEU A 41 3.53 -2.44 -1.31
CA LEU A 41 4.77 -2.17 -2.05
C LEU A 41 5.29 -3.49 -2.62
N VAL A 42 5.59 -3.50 -3.91
CA VAL A 42 6.15 -4.65 -4.62
C VAL A 42 7.30 -4.20 -5.50
N ASP A 43 8.31 -5.05 -5.65
CA ASP A 43 9.45 -4.76 -6.52
C ASP A 43 9.35 -5.52 -7.84
N THR A 44 8.55 -6.59 -7.87
CA THR A 44 8.36 -7.42 -9.06
C THR A 44 6.90 -7.42 -9.56
N PRO A 45 6.70 -7.54 -10.89
CA PRO A 45 5.36 -7.72 -11.45
C PRO A 45 4.65 -8.99 -10.94
N GLU A 46 5.42 -10.05 -10.64
CA GLU A 46 4.89 -11.31 -10.13
C GLU A 46 4.22 -11.15 -8.75
N GLU A 47 4.85 -10.38 -7.87
CA GLU A 47 4.26 -10.02 -6.58
C GLU A 47 2.97 -9.21 -6.75
N ALA A 48 2.95 -8.23 -7.67
CA ALA A 48 1.75 -7.46 -7.98
C ALA A 48 0.59 -8.38 -8.40
N VAL A 49 0.85 -9.31 -9.32
CA VAL A 49 -0.15 -10.28 -9.80
C VAL A 49 -0.64 -11.20 -8.68
N SER A 50 0.25 -11.64 -7.79
CA SER A 50 -0.09 -12.46 -6.63
C SER A 50 -1.07 -11.75 -5.69
N ILE A 51 -0.86 -10.45 -5.46
CA ILE A 51 -1.73 -9.63 -4.60
C ILE A 51 -3.09 -9.42 -5.27
N ILE A 52 -3.12 -9.09 -6.56
CA ILE A 52 -4.37 -8.92 -7.32
C ILE A 52 -5.21 -10.21 -7.27
N LYS A 53 -4.58 -11.37 -7.48
CA LYS A 53 -5.26 -12.68 -7.41
C LYS A 53 -5.83 -13.00 -6.03
N LYS A 54 -5.18 -12.54 -4.95
CA LYS A 54 -5.69 -12.74 -3.58
C LYS A 54 -6.88 -11.83 -3.26
N THR A 55 -6.90 -10.62 -3.80
CA THR A 55 -7.94 -9.63 -3.47
C THR A 55 -9.15 -9.72 -4.40
N VAL A 56 -8.94 -10.06 -5.67
CA VAL A 56 -10.01 -10.35 -6.61
C VAL A 56 -10.34 -11.84 -6.49
N ILE A 57 -11.32 -12.15 -5.63
CA ILE A 57 -11.99 -13.47 -5.67
C ILE A 57 -12.63 -13.57 -7.06
N ILE A 58 -12.05 -14.40 -7.92
CA ILE A 58 -12.66 -14.86 -9.18
C ILE A 58 -13.36 -16.18 -8.89
#